data_AF-A0A7Y3KTV1-F1
#
_entry.id   AF-A0A7Y3KTV1-F1
#
_cell.length_a   1.000
_cell.length_b   1.000
_cell.length_c   1.000
_cell.angle_alpha   90.00
_cell.angle_beta   90.00
_cell.angle_gamma   90.00
#
_symmetry.space_group_name_H-M   'P 1'
#
loop_
_entity.id
_entity.type
_entity.pdbx_description
1 polymer ?
#
loop_
_entity_poly.entity_id
_entity_poly.type
_entity_poly.pdbx_seq_one_letter_code
_entity_poly.pdbx_strand_id
1 'polypeptide(L)'
;MPSVTDYSYDEFSMFHENLSEWNIDVPIPFVRRFFVSVDGLRQLSGLAWGSDAPELVLVHGGAQNAHTFDTVALALQRSLIALDLPGHGHSDASPYPHSAIVSHANDVSRALDQLISPPLPLVGMSLGGLTALLVAHDRPDLVRSLVLIDITPGVNSEKARHITDFVNGPRTFENFDALLARTIEHNPTRSVSSLRRGILHNALQQSDGTWVWRHQRDVQSLLDAPDSRDLWQALSELEMPVTLLRAMGTGSVVDDEDEAEFLRRLPSARVVHVRDSGHSIQGDQPLALAALLNRLCLLD
;
A
#
# COMPACT_ATOMS: atom_id res chain seq x y z
N MET A 1 30.07 -22.85 12.26
CA MET A 1 28.75 -22.71 11.63
C MET A 1 27.97 -21.76 12.52
N PRO A 2 27.66 -20.53 12.08
CA PRO A 2 26.72 -19.69 12.83
C PRO A 2 25.42 -20.48 12.95
N SER A 3 24.81 -20.54 14.13
CA SER A 3 23.49 -21.13 14.30
C SER A 3 22.51 -20.36 13.43
N VAL A 4 21.93 -21.02 12.43
CA VAL A 4 20.78 -20.47 11.71
C VAL A 4 19.66 -20.39 12.73
N THR A 5 19.43 -19.20 13.29
CA THR A 5 18.23 -18.97 14.10
C THR A 5 17.05 -19.06 13.13
N ASP A 6 16.29 -20.15 13.23
CA ASP A 6 15.08 -20.33 12.44
C ASP A 6 14.03 -19.34 12.96
N TYR A 7 13.75 -18.29 12.18
CA TYR A 7 12.73 -17.33 12.53
C TYR A 7 11.37 -17.97 12.31
N SER A 8 10.77 -18.51 13.36
CA SER A 8 9.35 -18.94 13.34
C SER A 8 8.46 -17.71 13.14
N TYR A 9 8.10 -17.43 11.88
CA TYR A 9 7.20 -16.34 11.52
C TYR A 9 5.75 -16.76 11.75
N ASP A 10 5.10 -16.13 12.73
CA ASP A 10 3.64 -16.15 12.90
C ASP A 10 3.09 -14.79 12.47
N GLU A 11 2.40 -14.80 11.33
CA GLU A 11 1.86 -13.63 10.63
C GLU A 11 0.99 -12.73 11.51
N PHE A 12 0.22 -13.28 12.44
CA PHE A 12 -0.75 -12.51 13.25
C PHE A 12 -0.31 -12.30 14.70
N SER A 13 0.85 -12.84 15.08
CA SER A 13 1.35 -12.75 16.46
C SER A 13 1.76 -11.35 16.90
N MET A 14 2.07 -10.44 15.95
CA MET A 14 2.75 -9.18 16.24
C MET A 14 1.83 -7.96 16.43
N PHE A 15 0.51 -8.11 16.31
CA PHE A 15 -0.44 -6.98 16.45
C PHE A 15 -0.36 -6.27 17.80
N HIS A 16 -0.01 -6.99 18.87
CA HIS A 16 0.20 -6.40 20.20
C HIS A 16 1.35 -5.37 20.21
N GLU A 17 2.36 -5.54 19.36
CA GLU A 17 3.44 -4.56 19.23
C GLU A 17 2.95 -3.27 18.55
N ASN A 18 2.06 -3.37 17.55
CA ASN A 18 1.43 -2.19 16.93
C ASN A 18 0.58 -1.42 17.96
N LEU A 19 -0.23 -2.13 18.75
CA LEU A 19 -1.05 -1.53 19.81
C LEU A 19 -0.19 -0.79 20.83
N SER A 20 0.89 -1.44 21.30
CA SER A 20 1.81 -0.84 22.27
C SER A 20 2.57 0.35 21.71
N GLU A 21 3.03 0.30 20.45
CA GLU A 21 3.80 1.39 19.83
C GLU A 21 2.96 2.67 19.70
N TRP A 22 1.68 2.53 19.39
CA TRP A 22 0.78 3.65 19.14
C TRP A 22 -0.18 3.97 20.29
N ASN A 23 0.00 3.31 21.44
CA ASN A 23 -0.86 3.44 22.62
C ASN A 23 -2.35 3.26 22.29
N ILE A 24 -2.67 2.24 21.49
CA ILE A 24 -4.04 1.90 21.10
C ILE A 24 -4.58 0.85 22.09
N ASP A 25 -5.67 1.17 22.77
CA ASP A 25 -6.35 0.28 23.72
C ASP A 25 -7.67 -0.22 23.14
N VAL A 26 -7.59 -1.27 22.32
CA VAL A 26 -8.72 -1.89 21.61
C VAL A 26 -8.51 -3.41 21.53
N PRO A 27 -9.58 -4.21 21.39
CA PRO A 27 -9.42 -5.62 21.07
C PRO A 27 -8.78 -5.81 19.69
N ILE A 28 -7.97 -6.84 19.55
CA ILE A 28 -7.48 -7.30 18.24
C ILE A 28 -8.69 -7.94 17.53
N PRO A 29 -9.13 -7.42 16.36
CA PRO A 29 -10.24 -8.01 15.62
C PRO A 29 -9.83 -9.37 15.03
N PHE A 30 -10.80 -10.14 14.57
CA PHE A 30 -10.50 -11.31 13.75
C PHE A 30 -9.80 -10.87 12.46
N VAL A 31 -8.66 -11.49 12.14
CA VAL A 31 -7.92 -11.24 10.91
C VAL A 31 -7.61 -12.57 10.25
N ARG A 32 -7.79 -12.64 8.94
CA ARG A 32 -7.39 -13.81 8.15
C ARG A 32 -6.79 -13.39 6.82
N ARG A 33 -5.82 -14.18 6.36
CA ARG A 33 -5.38 -14.12 4.97
C ARG A 33 -6.40 -14.80 4.06
N PHE A 34 -6.60 -14.25 2.89
CA PHE A 34 -7.36 -14.87 1.81
C PHE A 34 -6.58 -14.82 0.51
N PHE A 35 -7.04 -15.62 -0.44
CA PHE A 35 -6.55 -15.64 -1.81
C PHE A 35 -7.74 -15.60 -2.76
N VAL A 36 -7.61 -14.88 -3.86
CA VAL A 36 -8.62 -14.73 -4.90
C VAL A 36 -7.98 -14.93 -6.27
N SER A 37 -8.59 -15.77 -7.09
CA SER A 37 -8.10 -16.03 -8.44
C SER A 37 -8.35 -14.81 -9.34
N VAL A 38 -7.33 -14.35 -10.06
CA VAL A 38 -7.45 -13.19 -10.96
C VAL A 38 -7.17 -13.54 -12.42
N ASP A 39 -6.49 -14.65 -12.71
CA ASP A 39 -6.31 -15.15 -14.08
C ASP A 39 -5.80 -16.60 -14.09
N GLY A 40 -6.59 -17.53 -14.61
CA GLY A 40 -6.19 -18.93 -14.71
C GLY A 40 -5.78 -19.53 -13.35
N LEU A 41 -4.47 -19.66 -13.12
CA LEU A 41 -3.88 -20.17 -11.87
C LEU A 41 -3.36 -19.06 -10.94
N ARG A 42 -3.32 -17.80 -11.39
CA ARG A 42 -2.77 -16.69 -10.61
C ARG A 42 -3.75 -16.20 -9.57
N GLN A 43 -3.23 -15.92 -8.38
CA GLN A 43 -3.99 -15.44 -7.25
C GLN A 43 -3.41 -14.14 -6.70
N LEU A 44 -4.29 -13.22 -6.34
CA LEU A 44 -3.96 -12.16 -5.41
C LEU A 44 -4.30 -12.62 -4.00
N SER A 45 -3.49 -12.18 -3.05
CA SER A 45 -3.72 -12.38 -1.64
C SER A 45 -4.12 -11.07 -0.96
N GLY A 46 -4.65 -11.18 0.24
CA GLY A 46 -4.94 -10.03 1.07
C GLY A 46 -5.30 -10.43 2.49
N LEU A 47 -5.50 -9.42 3.32
CA LEU A 47 -5.98 -9.55 4.69
C LEU A 47 -7.42 -9.08 4.77
N ALA A 48 -8.29 -9.93 5.30
CA ALA A 48 -9.63 -9.55 5.73
C ALA A 48 -9.61 -9.29 7.22
N TRP A 49 -9.99 -8.07 7.60
CA TRP A 49 -10.11 -7.61 8.98
C TRP A 49 -11.58 -7.54 9.36
N GLY A 50 -11.91 -8.02 10.56
CA GLY A 50 -13.29 -8.14 11.02
C GLY A 50 -13.99 -9.40 10.49
N SER A 51 -15.21 -9.62 10.98
CA SER A 51 -16.07 -10.75 10.58
C SER A 51 -17.24 -10.34 9.70
N ASP A 52 -17.50 -9.04 9.56
CA ASP A 52 -18.63 -8.53 8.77
C ASP A 52 -18.21 -8.25 7.32
N ALA A 53 -19.16 -7.81 6.51
CA ALA A 53 -18.86 -7.36 5.15
C ALA A 53 -17.87 -6.17 5.19
N PRO A 54 -16.89 -6.12 4.27
CA PRO A 54 -15.91 -5.05 4.25
C PRO A 54 -16.58 -3.70 3.94
N GLU A 55 -16.08 -2.65 4.59
CA GLU A 55 -16.56 -1.28 4.44
C GLU A 55 -15.63 -0.41 3.58
N LEU A 56 -14.40 -0.88 3.34
CA LEU A 56 -13.38 -0.23 2.53
C LEU A 56 -12.30 -1.22 2.09
N VAL A 57 -11.57 -0.84 1.04
CA VAL A 57 -10.41 -1.57 0.53
C VAL A 57 -9.16 -0.71 0.58
N LEU A 58 -8.06 -1.27 1.08
CA LEU A 58 -6.75 -0.63 1.18
C LEU A 58 -5.76 -1.30 0.22
N VAL A 59 -4.98 -0.49 -0.50
CA VAL A 59 -3.98 -0.93 -1.49
C VAL A 59 -2.65 -0.25 -1.21
N HIS A 60 -1.62 -1.05 -0.96
CA HIS A 60 -0.30 -0.57 -0.50
C HIS A 60 0.55 0.04 -1.64
N GLY A 61 1.64 0.72 -1.28
CA GLY A 61 2.63 1.24 -2.23
C GLY A 61 3.62 0.19 -2.73
N GLY A 62 4.48 0.57 -3.69
CA GLY A 62 5.50 -0.33 -4.22
C GLY A 62 6.45 -0.86 -3.13
N ALA A 63 6.91 -2.10 -3.30
CA ALA A 63 7.79 -2.79 -2.35
C ALA A 63 7.22 -3.01 -0.94
N GLN A 64 5.92 -2.79 -0.73
CA GLN A 64 5.21 -3.07 0.52
C GLN A 64 4.30 -4.31 0.40
N ASN A 65 3.44 -4.52 1.39
CA ASN A 65 2.41 -5.54 1.44
C ASN A 65 1.24 -5.06 2.32
N ALA A 66 0.17 -5.86 2.44
CA ALA A 66 -1.04 -5.56 3.18
C ALA A 66 -0.80 -5.19 4.65
N HIS A 67 0.26 -5.73 5.28
CA HIS A 67 0.59 -5.41 6.68
C HIS A 67 1.08 -3.98 6.91
N THR A 68 1.34 -3.21 5.84
CA THR A 68 1.61 -1.77 5.95
C THR A 68 0.46 -1.01 6.63
N PHE A 69 -0.76 -1.55 6.59
CA PHE A 69 -1.96 -0.95 7.17
C PHE A 69 -2.36 -1.53 8.53
N ASP A 70 -1.59 -2.42 9.15
CA ASP A 70 -1.99 -3.09 10.41
C ASP A 70 -2.39 -2.12 11.52
N THR A 71 -1.55 -1.11 11.78
CA THR A 71 -1.86 -0.09 12.80
C THR A 71 -3.11 0.71 12.45
N VAL A 72 -3.31 1.02 11.16
CA VAL A 72 -4.49 1.75 10.67
C VAL A 72 -5.74 0.91 10.87
N ALA A 73 -5.71 -0.38 10.52
CA ALA A 73 -6.84 -1.29 10.67
C ALA A 73 -7.19 -1.52 12.15
N LEU A 74 -6.17 -1.71 13.01
CA LEU A 74 -6.34 -1.79 14.46
C LEU A 74 -6.97 -0.51 15.04
N ALA A 75 -6.54 0.67 14.61
CA ALA A 75 -7.10 1.93 15.07
C ALA A 75 -8.51 2.20 14.52
N LEU A 76 -8.81 1.72 13.31
CA LEU A 76 -10.09 1.97 12.63
C LEU A 76 -11.23 1.10 13.20
N GLN A 77 -10.93 -0.12 13.65
CA GLN A 77 -11.91 -1.06 14.23
C GLN A 77 -13.13 -1.29 13.32
N ARG A 78 -12.90 -1.38 12.00
CA ARG A 78 -13.93 -1.65 10.98
C ARG A 78 -13.59 -2.89 10.17
N SER A 79 -14.61 -3.49 9.57
CA SER A 79 -14.40 -4.59 8.64
C SER A 79 -13.81 -4.05 7.33
N LEU A 80 -12.66 -4.56 6.90
CA LEU A 80 -11.95 -4.06 5.72
C LEU A 80 -11.13 -5.13 5.02
N ILE A 81 -10.75 -4.84 3.78
CA ILE A 81 -9.80 -5.65 3.02
C ILE A 81 -8.53 -4.84 2.77
N ALA A 82 -7.37 -5.42 3.04
CA ALA A 82 -6.08 -4.90 2.57
C ALA A 82 -5.49 -5.87 1.53
N LEU A 83 -5.31 -5.43 0.30
CA LEU A 83 -4.82 -6.26 -0.80
C LEU A 83 -3.30 -6.22 -0.90
N ASP A 84 -2.71 -7.38 -1.19
CA ASP A 84 -1.35 -7.48 -1.71
C ASP A 84 -1.38 -7.29 -3.23
N LEU A 85 -0.71 -6.27 -3.76
CA LEU A 85 -0.57 -6.03 -5.20
C LEU A 85 0.11 -7.22 -5.90
N PRO A 86 -0.06 -7.40 -7.21
CA PRO A 86 0.65 -8.45 -7.95
C PRO A 86 2.16 -8.38 -7.71
N GLY A 87 2.79 -9.52 -7.45
CA GLY A 87 4.22 -9.64 -7.15
C GLY A 87 4.64 -9.08 -5.79
N HIS A 88 3.69 -8.70 -4.93
CA HIS A 88 3.92 -8.24 -3.56
C HIS A 88 3.24 -9.17 -2.57
N GLY A 89 3.68 -9.12 -1.31
CA GLY A 89 3.08 -9.95 -0.27
C GLY A 89 2.97 -11.42 -0.70
N HIS A 90 1.80 -12.03 -0.52
CA HIS A 90 1.57 -13.42 -0.91
C HIS A 90 0.89 -13.55 -2.28
N SER A 91 0.84 -12.48 -3.07
CA SER A 91 0.24 -12.47 -4.40
C SER A 91 1.22 -12.98 -5.46
N ASP A 92 0.68 -13.69 -6.44
CA ASP A 92 1.43 -14.05 -7.63
C ASP A 92 1.83 -12.80 -8.42
N ALA A 93 2.94 -12.88 -9.17
CA ALA A 93 3.31 -11.82 -10.09
C ALA A 93 2.40 -11.78 -11.31
N SER A 94 2.19 -10.59 -11.84
CA SER A 94 1.58 -10.41 -13.15
C SER A 94 2.61 -10.76 -14.24
N PRO A 95 2.29 -11.66 -15.18
CA PRO A 95 3.16 -11.97 -16.32
C PRO A 95 3.01 -10.95 -17.46
N TYR A 96 2.09 -9.99 -17.34
CA TYR A 96 1.76 -9.07 -18.42
C TYR A 96 2.90 -8.06 -18.65
N PRO A 97 3.45 -7.98 -19.87
CA PRO A 97 4.62 -7.17 -20.20
C PRO A 97 4.28 -5.69 -20.43
N HIS A 98 3.19 -5.20 -19.87
CA HIS A 98 2.75 -3.81 -19.99
C HIS A 98 3.18 -3.00 -18.75
N SER A 99 2.81 -1.72 -18.74
CA SER A 99 2.81 -0.91 -17.52
C SER A 99 2.35 -1.70 -16.30
N ALA A 100 3.18 -1.72 -15.25
CA ALA A 100 2.87 -2.38 -13.99
C ALA A 100 1.51 -1.90 -13.45
N ILE A 101 1.24 -0.60 -13.53
CA ILE A 101 0.04 0.04 -12.96
C ILE A 101 -1.22 -0.46 -13.66
N VAL A 102 -1.23 -0.52 -15.00
CA VAL A 102 -2.38 -1.01 -15.79
C VAL A 102 -2.63 -2.48 -15.51
N SER A 103 -1.57 -3.30 -15.49
CA SER A 103 -1.67 -4.72 -15.21
C SER A 103 -2.19 -4.97 -13.78
N HIS A 104 -1.70 -4.20 -12.81
CA HIS A 104 -2.18 -4.24 -11.43
C HIS A 104 -3.65 -3.81 -11.34
N ALA A 105 -4.07 -2.77 -12.06
CA ALA A 105 -5.46 -2.31 -12.05
C ALA A 105 -6.43 -3.38 -12.58
N ASN A 106 -6.04 -4.10 -13.63
CA ASN A 106 -6.81 -5.21 -14.17
C ASN A 106 -6.97 -6.36 -13.15
N ASP A 107 -5.87 -6.80 -12.54
CA ASP A 107 -5.92 -7.88 -11.55
C ASP A 107 -6.68 -7.46 -10.29
N VAL A 108 -6.47 -6.23 -9.81
CA VAL A 108 -7.20 -5.67 -8.65
C VAL A 108 -8.70 -5.57 -8.96
N SER A 109 -9.09 -5.10 -10.15
CA SER A 109 -10.51 -5.04 -10.55
C SER A 109 -11.18 -6.42 -10.51
N ARG A 110 -10.49 -7.45 -11.03
CA ARG A 110 -10.99 -8.85 -10.99
C ARG A 110 -11.08 -9.42 -9.57
N ALA A 111 -10.16 -9.02 -8.70
CA ALA A 111 -10.24 -9.37 -7.29
C ALA A 111 -11.44 -8.71 -6.62
N LEU A 112 -11.63 -7.40 -6.84
CA LEU A 112 -12.74 -6.63 -6.27
C LEU A 112 -14.11 -7.16 -6.70
N ASP A 113 -14.29 -7.50 -7.99
CA ASP A 113 -15.52 -8.13 -8.50
C ASP A 113 -15.98 -9.36 -7.69
N GLN A 114 -15.04 -10.10 -7.12
CA GLN A 114 -15.32 -11.31 -6.34
C GLN A 114 -15.43 -11.06 -4.84
N LEU A 115 -14.81 -9.98 -4.35
CA LEU A 115 -14.63 -9.72 -2.92
C LEU A 115 -15.67 -8.75 -2.35
N ILE A 116 -16.21 -7.85 -3.18
CA ILE A 116 -17.05 -6.75 -2.70
C ILE A 116 -18.38 -6.66 -3.45
N SER A 117 -19.42 -6.34 -2.71
CA SER A 117 -20.74 -5.93 -3.21
C SER A 117 -21.50 -5.33 -2.03
N PRO A 118 -21.91 -4.04 -2.06
CA PRO A 118 -21.86 -3.05 -3.15
C PRO A 118 -20.45 -2.42 -3.37
N PRO A 119 -20.27 -1.48 -4.33
CA PRO A 119 -19.05 -0.67 -4.44
C PRO A 119 -18.61 -0.02 -3.12
N LEU A 120 -17.30 0.02 -2.88
CA LEU A 120 -16.70 0.49 -1.62
C LEU A 120 -15.71 1.64 -1.83
N PRO A 121 -15.36 2.39 -0.77
CA PRO A 121 -14.20 3.27 -0.78
C PRO A 121 -12.92 2.48 -1.09
N LEU A 122 -12.17 2.95 -2.08
CA LEU A 122 -10.88 2.40 -2.46
C LEU A 122 -9.78 3.37 -2.07
N VAL A 123 -8.87 2.93 -1.20
CA VAL A 123 -7.79 3.73 -0.64
C VAL A 123 -6.46 3.17 -1.15
N GLY A 124 -5.73 3.94 -1.94
CA GLY A 124 -4.47 3.51 -2.53
C GLY A 124 -3.32 4.44 -2.18
N MET A 125 -2.18 3.85 -1.79
CA MET A 125 -0.94 4.58 -1.53
C MET A 125 0.04 4.44 -2.69
N SER A 126 0.66 5.53 -3.13
CA SER A 126 1.77 5.49 -4.09
C SER A 126 1.43 4.64 -5.34
N LEU A 127 2.19 3.59 -5.65
CA LEU A 127 1.86 2.61 -6.69
C LEU A 127 0.41 2.11 -6.62
N GLY A 128 -0.06 1.73 -5.42
CA GLY A 128 -1.44 1.32 -5.17
C GLY A 128 -2.45 2.44 -5.38
N GLY A 129 -2.05 3.71 -5.21
CA GLY A 129 -2.89 4.88 -5.52
C GLY A 129 -3.07 5.08 -7.02
N LEU A 130 -2.01 4.98 -7.83
CA LEU A 130 -2.14 5.03 -9.29
C LEU A 130 -2.89 3.81 -9.84
N THR A 131 -2.70 2.63 -9.22
CA THR A 131 -3.52 1.45 -9.52
C THR A 131 -4.99 1.69 -9.18
N ALA A 132 -5.29 2.22 -7.99
CA ALA A 132 -6.65 2.52 -7.57
C ALA A 132 -7.33 3.58 -8.44
N LEU A 133 -6.57 4.56 -8.92
CA LEU A 133 -7.04 5.56 -9.89
C LEU A 133 -7.55 4.88 -11.17
N LEU A 134 -6.77 3.98 -11.77
CA LEU A 134 -7.20 3.26 -12.96
C LEU A 134 -8.38 2.31 -12.69
N VAL A 135 -8.40 1.65 -11.53
CA VAL A 135 -9.58 0.84 -11.12
C VAL A 135 -10.83 1.73 -11.04
N ALA A 136 -10.75 2.89 -10.41
CA ALA A 136 -11.88 3.81 -10.27
C ALA A 136 -12.36 4.33 -11.64
N HIS A 137 -11.43 4.58 -12.56
CA HIS A 137 -11.72 5.03 -13.92
C HIS A 137 -12.38 3.93 -14.77
N ASP A 138 -11.77 2.75 -14.81
CA ASP A 138 -12.20 1.66 -15.70
C ASP A 138 -13.41 0.89 -15.14
N ARG A 139 -13.55 0.85 -13.81
CA ARG A 139 -14.59 0.12 -13.06
C ARG A 139 -15.22 0.99 -11.97
N PRO A 140 -15.88 2.10 -12.34
CA PRO A 140 -16.56 2.97 -11.38
C PRO A 140 -17.68 2.24 -10.61
N ASP A 141 -18.20 1.13 -11.15
CA ASP A 141 -19.17 0.26 -10.51
C ASP A 141 -18.64 -0.49 -9.28
N LEU A 142 -17.31 -0.51 -9.07
CA LEU A 142 -16.65 -1.11 -7.90
C LEU A 142 -16.19 -0.07 -6.87
N VAL A 143 -16.15 1.22 -7.22
CA VAL A 143 -15.53 2.26 -6.40
C VAL A 143 -16.54 3.35 -6.03
N ARG A 144 -16.94 3.37 -4.76
CA ARG A 144 -17.83 4.41 -4.21
C ARG A 144 -17.14 5.76 -4.05
N SER A 145 -15.87 5.75 -3.68
CA SER A 145 -15.03 6.94 -3.53
C SER A 145 -13.56 6.55 -3.59
N LEU A 146 -12.70 7.42 -4.13
CA LEU A 146 -11.27 7.18 -4.24
C LEU A 146 -10.49 8.02 -3.23
N VAL A 147 -9.55 7.39 -2.53
CA VAL A 147 -8.59 8.08 -1.66
C VAL A 147 -7.17 7.77 -2.12
N LEU A 148 -6.42 8.82 -2.44
CA LEU A 148 -5.02 8.73 -2.83
C LEU A 148 -4.14 9.14 -1.65
N ILE A 149 -3.21 8.28 -1.25
CA ILE A 149 -2.24 8.57 -0.18
C ILE A 149 -0.92 8.96 -0.82
N ASP A 150 -0.57 10.23 -0.66
CA ASP A 150 0.68 10.88 -1.06
C ASP A 150 1.14 10.51 -2.47
N ILE A 151 0.23 10.60 -3.45
CA ILE A 151 0.56 10.33 -4.85
C ILE A 151 -0.39 11.08 -5.79
N THR A 152 0.14 11.54 -6.92
CA THR A 152 -0.62 12.07 -8.06
C THR A 152 0.01 11.56 -9.37
N PRO A 153 -0.68 11.68 -10.51
CA PRO A 153 -0.07 11.38 -11.82
C PRO A 153 1.15 12.24 -12.19
N GLY A 154 1.37 13.37 -11.51
CA GLY A 154 2.50 14.28 -11.76
C GLY A 154 3.80 13.87 -11.07
N VAL A 155 3.74 12.92 -10.12
CA VAL A 155 4.92 12.43 -9.41
C VAL A 155 5.81 11.65 -10.35
N ASN A 156 7.04 12.14 -10.54
CA ASN A 156 8.02 11.56 -11.45
C ASN A 156 9.14 10.82 -10.70
N SER A 157 10.07 10.24 -11.47
CA SER A 157 11.20 9.48 -10.92
C SER A 157 12.15 10.29 -10.05
N GLU A 158 12.26 11.61 -10.27
CA GLU A 158 13.09 12.51 -9.45
C GLU A 158 12.46 12.72 -8.07
N LYS A 159 11.16 13.04 -8.04
CA LYS A 159 10.38 13.21 -6.79
C LYS A 159 10.39 11.92 -5.95
N ALA A 160 10.25 10.78 -6.61
CA ALA A 160 10.25 9.45 -5.97
C ALA A 160 11.66 8.86 -5.77
N ARG A 161 12.75 9.58 -6.07
CA ARG A 161 14.11 9.01 -6.11
C ARG A 161 14.54 8.34 -4.81
N HIS A 162 14.27 8.96 -3.68
CA HIS A 162 14.64 8.41 -2.37
C HIS A 162 13.93 7.08 -2.07
N ILE A 163 12.72 6.88 -2.60
CA ILE A 163 11.99 5.61 -2.54
C ILE A 163 12.61 4.60 -3.51
N THR A 164 12.85 5.00 -4.76
CA THR A 164 13.38 4.10 -5.78
C THR A 164 14.81 3.66 -5.47
N ASP A 165 15.66 4.51 -4.89
CA ASP A 165 17.03 4.16 -4.47
C ASP A 165 17.04 3.11 -3.35
N PHE A 166 16.12 3.22 -2.38
CA PHE A 166 15.96 2.19 -1.35
C PHE A 166 15.56 0.86 -1.96
N VAL A 167 14.50 0.87 -2.77
CA VAL A 167 13.98 -0.32 -3.47
C VAL A 167 15.06 -0.92 -4.37
N ASN A 168 15.85 -0.08 -5.06
CA ASN A 168 16.96 -0.45 -5.95
C ASN A 168 18.20 -1.02 -5.29
N GLY A 169 18.19 -1.19 -3.97
CA GLY A 169 19.21 -1.85 -3.19
C GLY A 169 19.53 -3.32 -3.52
N PRO A 170 20.43 -3.93 -2.72
CA PRO A 170 20.75 -5.35 -2.78
C PRO A 170 19.48 -6.20 -2.78
N ARG A 171 19.48 -7.21 -3.65
CA ARG A 171 18.38 -8.18 -3.74
C ARG A 171 18.41 -9.23 -2.62
N THR A 172 19.59 -9.46 -2.08
CA THR A 172 19.87 -10.49 -1.07
C THR A 172 20.73 -9.88 0.02
N PHE A 173 20.46 -10.29 1.25
CA PHE A 173 21.14 -9.88 2.47
C PHE A 173 21.71 -11.10 3.16
N GLU A 174 22.91 -11.00 3.71
CA GLU A 174 23.58 -12.13 4.36
C GLU A 174 22.76 -12.70 5.52
N ASN A 175 22.08 -11.83 6.27
CA ASN A 175 21.27 -12.18 7.42
C ASN A 175 20.24 -11.07 7.72
N PHE A 176 19.36 -11.33 8.70
CA PHE A 176 18.32 -10.39 9.13
C PHE A 176 18.89 -9.05 9.61
N ASP A 177 20.01 -9.07 10.35
CA ASP A 177 20.60 -7.85 10.92
C ASP A 177 21.13 -6.91 9.83
N ALA A 178 21.73 -7.46 8.77
CA ALA A 178 22.17 -6.69 7.61
C ALA A 178 20.99 -6.01 6.89
N LEU A 179 19.85 -6.70 6.78
CA LEU A 179 18.62 -6.17 6.21
C LEU A 179 17.99 -5.08 7.09
N LEU A 180 17.97 -5.31 8.40
CA LEU A 180 17.48 -4.33 9.38
C LEU A 180 18.35 -3.07 9.40
N ALA A 181 19.68 -3.21 9.43
CA ALA A 181 20.60 -2.08 9.43
C ALA A 181 20.40 -1.18 8.21
N ARG A 182 20.28 -1.76 7.01
CA ARG A 182 19.96 -0.99 5.79
C ARG A 182 18.61 -0.29 5.90
N THR A 183 17.60 -0.97 6.44
CA THR A 183 16.26 -0.41 6.56
C THR A 183 16.23 0.77 7.52
N ILE A 184 16.98 0.70 8.63
CA ILE A 184 17.18 1.80 9.59
C ILE A 184 17.85 3.01 8.90
N GLU A 185 18.90 2.78 8.11
CA GLU A 185 19.62 3.84 7.40
C GLU A 185 18.70 4.67 6.48
N HIS A 186 17.73 4.02 5.84
CA HIS A 186 16.82 4.67 4.90
C HIS A 186 15.51 5.16 5.55
N ASN A 187 15.24 4.79 6.81
CA ASN A 187 14.02 5.15 7.53
C ASN A 187 14.33 5.63 8.96
N PRO A 188 15.15 6.69 9.13
CA PRO A 188 15.67 7.10 10.44
C PRO A 188 14.60 7.61 11.41
N THR A 189 13.40 7.95 10.90
CA THR A 189 12.27 8.45 11.70
C THR A 189 11.44 7.33 12.33
N ARG A 190 11.61 6.07 11.90
CA ARG A 190 10.80 4.94 12.37
C ARG A 190 11.49 4.19 13.51
N SER A 191 10.68 3.65 14.42
CA SER A 191 11.20 2.82 15.51
C SER A 191 11.82 1.53 14.96
N VAL A 192 12.90 1.05 15.59
CA VAL A 192 13.54 -0.23 15.21
C VAL A 192 12.55 -1.39 15.29
N SER A 193 11.65 -1.37 16.27
CA SER A 193 10.59 -2.37 16.43
C SER A 193 9.65 -2.40 15.22
N SER A 194 9.19 -1.23 14.75
CA SER A 194 8.35 -1.12 13.56
C SER A 194 9.06 -1.60 12.30
N LEU A 195 10.33 -1.24 12.12
CA LEU A 195 11.12 -1.68 10.98
C LEU A 195 11.35 -3.20 10.99
N ARG A 196 11.65 -3.77 12.17
CA ARG A 196 11.76 -5.22 12.36
C ARG A 196 10.47 -5.93 11.94
N ARG A 197 9.31 -5.50 12.43
CA ARG A 197 8.01 -6.08 12.02
C ARG A 197 7.78 -5.97 10.53
N GLY A 198 8.02 -4.79 9.96
CA GLY A 198 7.87 -4.57 8.52
C GLY A 198 8.72 -5.53 7.69
N ILE A 199 9.97 -5.78 8.11
CA ILE A 199 10.85 -6.75 7.45
C ILE A 199 10.30 -8.18 7.58
N LEU A 200 9.85 -8.59 8.78
CA LEU A 200 9.31 -9.93 8.99
C LEU A 200 8.08 -10.22 8.12
N HIS A 201 7.22 -9.22 7.88
CA HIS A 201 6.10 -9.36 6.94
C HIS A 201 6.56 -9.35 5.46
N ASN A 202 7.64 -8.63 5.14
CA ASN A 202 8.01 -8.28 3.78
C ASN A 202 9.26 -9.00 3.23
N ALA A 203 9.89 -9.88 4.00
CA ALA A 203 11.10 -10.59 3.61
C ALA A 203 11.00 -12.08 3.96
N LEU A 204 11.82 -12.87 3.30
CA LEU A 204 11.89 -14.32 3.45
C LEU A 204 13.32 -14.73 3.72
N GLN A 205 13.51 -15.61 4.70
CA GLN A 205 14.77 -16.32 4.88
C GLN A 205 14.85 -17.47 3.88
N GLN A 206 15.96 -17.53 3.14
CA GLN A 206 16.28 -18.61 2.22
C GLN A 206 16.93 -19.79 2.97
N SER A 207 16.98 -20.96 2.33
CA SER A 207 17.55 -22.18 2.93
C SER A 207 19.04 -22.07 3.27
N ASP A 208 19.77 -21.15 2.65
CA ASP A 208 21.18 -20.87 2.94
C ASP A 208 21.37 -19.82 4.06
N GLY A 209 20.28 -19.37 4.68
CA GLY A 209 20.27 -18.40 5.78
C GLY A 209 20.21 -16.94 5.33
N THR A 210 20.39 -16.66 4.03
CA THR A 210 20.26 -15.31 3.48
C THR A 210 18.81 -14.83 3.47
N TRP A 211 18.61 -13.53 3.33
CA TRP A 211 17.29 -12.90 3.31
C TRP A 211 17.05 -12.20 1.99
N VAL A 212 15.84 -12.34 1.46
CA VAL A 212 15.39 -11.67 0.24
C VAL A 212 14.07 -10.96 0.52
N TRP A 213 13.84 -9.84 -0.18
CA TRP A 213 12.53 -9.22 -0.16
C TRP A 213 11.49 -10.11 -0.83
N ARG A 214 10.27 -10.09 -0.28
CA ARG A 214 9.11 -10.80 -0.82
C ARG A 214 8.59 -10.14 -2.10
N HIS A 215 8.70 -8.81 -2.20
CA HIS A 215 8.30 -8.10 -3.41
C HIS A 215 9.23 -8.47 -4.58
N GLN A 216 8.63 -8.79 -5.71
CA GLN A 216 9.35 -9.13 -6.92
C GLN A 216 9.82 -7.86 -7.63
N ARG A 217 11.09 -7.83 -8.00
CA ARG A 217 11.70 -6.69 -8.69
C ARG A 217 11.71 -7.01 -10.18
N ASP A 218 10.63 -6.66 -10.88
CA ASP A 218 10.65 -6.70 -12.34
C ASP A 218 11.42 -5.49 -12.88
N VAL A 219 12.48 -5.77 -13.63
CA VAL A 219 13.33 -4.73 -14.25
C VAL A 219 12.63 -4.17 -15.50
N GLN A 220 11.74 -4.94 -16.12
CA GLN A 220 11.06 -4.57 -17.34
C GLN A 220 9.89 -3.60 -17.05
N SER A 221 9.17 -3.80 -15.95
CA SER A 221 7.95 -3.05 -15.62
C SER A 221 8.19 -1.56 -15.26
N LEU A 222 9.43 -1.19 -14.91
CA LEU A 222 9.85 0.21 -14.67
C LEU A 222 10.03 1.00 -15.97
N LEU A 223 10.19 0.32 -17.11
CA LEU A 223 10.45 0.95 -18.41
C LEU A 223 9.17 1.35 -19.16
N ASP A 224 8.01 0.80 -18.76
CA ASP A 224 6.72 0.99 -19.43
C ASP A 224 5.67 1.66 -18.52
N ALA A 225 6.07 2.49 -17.54
CA ALA A 225 5.13 3.25 -16.73
C ALA A 225 4.12 3.99 -17.64
N PRO A 226 2.82 4.05 -17.27
CA PRO A 226 1.83 4.71 -18.13
C PRO A 226 2.23 6.17 -18.33
N ASP A 227 1.91 6.74 -19.48
CA ASP A 227 2.14 8.16 -19.69
C ASP A 227 1.35 8.93 -18.61
N SER A 228 2.04 9.80 -17.88
CA SER A 228 1.42 10.70 -16.90
C SER A 228 0.20 11.44 -17.48
N ARG A 229 0.19 11.72 -18.79
CA ARG A 229 -0.95 12.33 -19.49
C ARG A 229 -2.20 11.45 -19.48
N ASP A 230 -2.04 10.15 -19.67
CA ASP A 230 -3.16 9.19 -19.66
C ASP A 230 -3.73 9.09 -18.25
N LEU A 231 -2.87 9.09 -17.22
CA LEU A 231 -3.29 9.10 -15.82
C LEU A 231 -3.98 10.42 -15.41
N TRP A 232 -3.50 11.57 -15.88
CA TRP A 232 -4.15 12.85 -15.65
C TRP A 232 -5.51 12.94 -16.35
N GLN A 233 -5.63 12.36 -17.54
CA GLN A 233 -6.91 12.26 -18.25
C GLN A 233 -7.88 11.39 -17.44
N ALA A 234 -7.47 10.18 -17.05
CA ALA A 234 -8.29 9.27 -16.25
C ALA A 234 -8.79 9.95 -14.96
N LEU A 235 -7.93 10.70 -14.26
CA LEU A 235 -8.33 11.46 -13.08
C LEU A 235 -9.41 12.51 -13.39
N SER A 236 -9.27 13.25 -14.49
CA SER A 236 -10.22 14.32 -14.85
C SER A 236 -11.60 13.81 -15.27
N GLU A 237 -11.71 12.52 -15.60
CA GLU A 237 -12.95 11.85 -16.01
C GLU A 237 -13.69 11.19 -14.83
N LEU A 238 -13.12 11.19 -13.61
CA LEU A 238 -13.76 10.61 -12.43
C LEU A 238 -14.95 11.45 -11.94
N GLU A 239 -16.08 10.78 -11.71
CA GLU A 239 -17.31 11.41 -11.21
C GLU A 239 -17.55 11.18 -9.71
N MET A 240 -16.98 10.10 -9.13
CA MET A 240 -17.12 9.80 -7.71
C MET A 240 -16.27 10.75 -6.84
N PRO A 241 -16.56 10.87 -5.53
CA PRO A 241 -15.72 11.67 -4.63
C PRO A 241 -14.27 11.18 -4.60
N VAL A 242 -13.33 12.12 -4.82
CA VAL A 242 -11.89 11.86 -4.75
C VAL A 242 -11.27 12.69 -3.63
N THR A 243 -10.47 12.06 -2.76
CA THR A 243 -9.67 12.75 -1.75
C THR A 243 -8.17 12.44 -1.94
N LEU A 244 -7.34 13.48 -2.03
CA LEU A 244 -5.90 13.37 -1.90
C LEU A 244 -5.50 13.62 -0.44
N LEU A 245 -4.87 12.62 0.20
CA LEU A 245 -4.20 12.76 1.48
C LEU A 245 -2.72 13.06 1.21
N ARG A 246 -2.35 14.34 1.24
CA ARG A 246 -0.99 14.80 0.95
C ARG A 246 -0.18 14.84 2.24
N ALA A 247 0.97 14.18 2.24
CA ALA A 247 1.91 14.26 3.36
C ALA A 247 2.70 15.58 3.30
N MET A 248 2.95 16.20 4.45
CA MET A 248 3.60 17.53 4.51
C MET A 248 5.01 17.50 5.12
N GLY A 249 5.49 16.33 5.51
CA GLY A 249 6.81 16.13 6.10
C GLY A 249 7.88 15.82 5.04
N THR A 250 9.13 15.79 5.50
CA THR A 250 10.27 15.41 4.66
C THR A 250 10.07 14.01 4.09
N GLY A 251 10.27 13.88 2.78
CA GLY A 251 10.07 12.62 2.07
C GLY A 251 8.68 12.44 1.46
N SER A 252 7.75 13.41 1.56
CA SER A 252 6.58 13.40 0.65
C SER A 252 7.06 13.47 -0.81
N VAL A 253 6.32 12.80 -1.70
CA VAL A 253 6.58 12.84 -3.15
C VAL A 253 5.64 13.80 -3.89
N VAL A 254 4.68 14.42 -3.19
CA VAL A 254 3.69 15.34 -3.75
C VAL A 254 4.01 16.77 -3.33
N ASP A 255 4.31 17.62 -4.30
CA ASP A 255 4.60 19.04 -4.05
C ASP A 255 3.41 19.96 -4.35
N ASP A 256 3.62 21.27 -4.22
CA ASP A 256 2.58 22.28 -4.43
C ASP A 256 2.14 22.36 -5.90
N GLU A 257 3.03 22.04 -6.84
CA GLU A 257 2.70 22.01 -8.27
C GLU A 257 1.80 20.82 -8.59
N ASP A 258 2.08 19.66 -7.99
CA ASP A 258 1.23 18.46 -8.12
C ASP A 258 -0.16 18.71 -7.56
N GLU A 259 -0.27 19.35 -6.38
CA GLU A 259 -1.57 19.68 -5.77
C GLU A 259 -2.35 20.68 -6.63
N ALA A 260 -1.69 21.71 -7.15
CA ALA A 260 -2.33 22.71 -8.01
C ALA A 260 -2.84 22.08 -9.31
N GLU A 261 -2.06 21.20 -9.95
CA GLU A 261 -2.49 20.48 -11.15
C GLU A 261 -3.64 19.50 -10.83
N PHE A 262 -3.57 18.81 -9.69
CA PHE A 262 -4.61 17.90 -9.23
C PHE A 262 -5.97 18.60 -9.10
N LEU A 263 -6.00 19.74 -8.42
CA LEU A 263 -7.22 20.55 -8.26
C LEU A 263 -7.66 21.23 -9.56
N ARG A 264 -6.71 21.55 -10.46
CA ARG A 264 -7.06 22.08 -11.79
C ARG A 264 -7.75 21.04 -12.66
N ARG A 265 -7.32 19.78 -12.58
CA ARG A 265 -7.85 18.64 -13.36
C ARG A 265 -9.16 18.11 -12.79
N LEU A 266 -9.29 18.08 -11.47
CA LEU A 266 -10.48 17.61 -10.78
C LEU A 266 -10.91 18.61 -9.69
N PRO A 267 -11.57 19.73 -10.03
CA PRO A 267 -11.94 20.77 -9.07
C PRO A 267 -12.91 20.34 -7.96
N SER A 268 -13.61 19.22 -8.16
CA SER A 268 -14.49 18.61 -7.15
C SER A 268 -13.73 17.81 -6.09
N ALA A 269 -12.45 17.51 -6.31
CA ALA A 269 -11.66 16.72 -5.37
C ALA A 269 -11.35 17.49 -4.09
N ARG A 270 -11.14 16.74 -3.01
CA ARG A 270 -10.71 17.28 -1.72
C ARG A 270 -9.22 16.99 -1.51
N VAL A 271 -8.47 17.98 -1.03
CA VAL A 271 -7.11 17.76 -0.54
C VAL A 271 -7.09 17.91 0.97
N VAL A 272 -6.46 16.96 1.65
CA VAL A 272 -6.24 17.00 3.10
C VAL A 272 -4.75 16.85 3.35
N HIS A 273 -4.18 17.84 4.05
CA HIS A 273 -2.79 17.86 4.43
C HIS A 273 -2.58 17.09 5.74
N VAL A 274 -1.67 16.12 5.73
CA VAL A 274 -1.25 15.36 6.91
C VAL A 274 0.14 15.82 7.31
N ARG A 275 0.20 16.55 8.43
CA ARG A 275 1.46 17.04 9.01
C ARG A 275 2.28 15.90 9.58
N ASP A 276 3.57 16.14 9.74
CA ASP A 276 4.49 15.23 10.44
C ASP A 276 4.52 13.81 9.84
N SER A 277 4.35 13.72 8.52
CA SER A 277 4.42 12.47 7.74
C SER A 277 5.24 12.67 6.49
N GLY A 278 6.14 11.75 6.17
CA GLY A 278 6.70 11.61 4.82
C GLY A 278 5.75 10.80 3.92
N HIS A 279 6.30 10.17 2.88
CA HIS A 279 5.52 9.43 1.88
C HIS A 279 4.55 8.38 2.46
N SER A 280 4.93 7.73 3.57
CA SER A 280 4.20 6.61 4.16
C SER A 280 3.30 7.06 5.31
N ILE A 281 2.18 7.73 5.02
CA ILE A 281 1.22 8.21 6.02
C ILE A 281 0.75 7.10 6.98
N GLN A 282 0.50 5.90 6.47
CA GLN A 282 0.11 4.75 7.29
C GLN A 282 1.20 4.28 8.27
N GLY A 283 2.45 4.64 8.02
CA GLY A 283 3.59 4.35 8.91
C GLY A 283 3.89 5.48 9.89
N ASP A 284 3.80 6.73 9.42
CA ASP A 284 4.19 7.91 10.20
C ASP A 284 3.02 8.49 11.03
N GLN A 285 1.80 8.44 10.50
CA GLN A 285 0.59 9.01 11.11
C GLN A 285 -0.62 8.06 11.04
N PRO A 286 -0.51 6.78 11.47
CA PRO A 286 -1.57 5.78 11.32
C PRO A 286 -2.87 6.15 12.02
N LEU A 287 -2.82 6.80 13.19
CA LEU A 287 -4.02 7.23 13.92
C LEU A 287 -4.74 8.37 13.20
N ALA A 288 -3.99 9.31 12.62
CA ALA A 288 -4.56 10.39 11.82
C ALA A 288 -5.21 9.83 10.55
N LEU A 289 -4.55 8.89 9.89
CA LEU A 289 -5.10 8.21 8.72
C LEU A 289 -6.38 7.45 9.07
N ALA A 290 -6.38 6.65 10.15
CA ALA A 290 -7.57 5.94 10.61
C ALA A 290 -8.74 6.90 10.89
N ALA A 291 -8.49 8.04 11.55
CA ALA A 291 -9.51 9.05 11.80
C ALA A 291 -10.07 9.68 10.51
N LEU A 292 -9.21 9.91 9.50
CA LEU A 292 -9.63 10.43 8.19
C LEU A 292 -10.47 9.41 7.41
N LEU A 293 -10.05 8.14 7.40
CA LEU A 293 -10.79 7.05 6.76
C LEU A 293 -12.13 6.79 7.44
N ASN A 294 -12.19 6.90 8.77
CA ASN A 294 -13.43 6.76 9.51
C ASN A 294 -14.47 7.81 9.10
N ARG A 295 -14.03 9.07 8.91
CA ARG A 295 -14.94 10.13 8.42
C ARG A 295 -15.44 9.85 7.01
N LEU A 296 -14.63 9.25 6.16
CA LEU A 296 -15.02 8.88 4.80
C LEU A 296 -16.05 7.75 4.77
N CYS A 297 -15.92 6.76 5.66
CA CYS A 297 -16.89 5.67 5.77
C CYS A 297 -18.24 6.11 6.37
N LEU A 298 -18.27 7.25 7.08
CA LEU A 298 -19.48 7.80 7.71
C LEU A 298 -20.24 8.81 6.85
N LEU A 299 -19.68 9.22 5.71
CA LEU A 299 -20.35 10.07 4.73
C LEU A 299 -21.20 9.19 3.80
N ASP A 300 -22.26 8.61 4.37
CA ASP A 300 -23.39 8.02 3.65
C ASP A 300 -24.60 8.97 3.69
#